data_AF-A0A3G6JJV3-F1
#
_entry.id   AF-A0A3G6JJV3-F1
#
_cell.length_a   1.000
_cell.length_b   1.000
_cell.length_c   1.000
_cell.angle_alpha   90.00
_cell.angle_beta   90.00
_cell.angle_gamma   90.00
#
_symmetry.space_group_name_H-M   'P 1'
#
loop_
_entity.id
_entity.type
_entity.pdbx_description
1 polymer ?
#
loop_
_entity_poly.entity_id
_entity_poly.type
_entity_poly.pdbx_seq_one_letter_code
_entity_poly.pdbx_strand_id
1 'polypeptide(L)'
;MKIDELLKEYKISLFIFPAELWERSGFYFPDLRRIYVNESLSKQEREKVILHEIGHINHDPKHYKRLLLKYENQADRFMIRELLVDYLKSTDIYDFNWVRFAAEYDISTTWGEAMIQDEFRKIQQTVI
;
A
#
# COMPACT_ATOMS: atom_id res chain seq x y z
N MET A 1 -8.79 -8.55 2.87
CA MET A 1 -7.74 -8.09 3.80
C MET A 1 -8.40 -7.30 4.90
N LYS A 2 -7.98 -7.43 6.16
CA LYS A 2 -8.51 -6.57 7.22
C LYS A 2 -7.46 -5.53 7.56
N ILE A 3 -7.57 -4.35 6.94
CA ILE A 3 -6.73 -3.18 7.23
C ILE A 3 -6.69 -2.88 8.74
N ASP A 4 -7.80 -3.12 9.45
CA ASP A 4 -7.89 -2.94 10.90
C ASP A 4 -6.85 -3.77 11.67
N GLU A 5 -6.49 -4.96 11.17
CA GLU A 5 -5.47 -5.81 11.79
C GLU A 5 -4.07 -5.18 11.65
N LEU A 6 -3.73 -4.69 10.44
CA LEU A 6 -2.48 -3.99 10.19
C LEU A 6 -2.39 -2.68 10.98
N LEU A 7 -3.45 -1.87 10.99
CA LEU A 7 -3.49 -0.64 11.79
C LEU A 7 -3.27 -0.91 13.28
N LYS A 8 -3.85 -1.99 13.80
CA LYS A 8 -3.67 -2.43 15.18
C LYS A 8 -2.24 -2.92 15.44
N GLU A 9 -1.68 -3.74 14.54
CA GLU A 9 -0.31 -4.26 14.64
C GLU A 9 0.70 -3.11 14.70
N TYR A 10 0.60 -2.17 13.77
CA TYR A 10 1.50 -1.02 13.69
C TYR A 10 1.15 0.09 14.68
N LYS A 11 0.09 -0.04 15.47
CA LYS A 11 -0.37 0.97 16.44
C LYS A 11 -0.56 2.33 15.77
N ILE A 12 -1.34 2.33 14.68
CA ILE A 12 -1.65 3.50 13.88
C ILE A 12 -3.15 3.78 13.99
N SER A 13 -3.50 5.04 14.24
CA SER A 13 -4.89 5.49 14.16
C SER A 13 -5.24 5.95 12.74
N LEU A 14 -6.50 5.79 12.35
CA LEU A 14 -7.00 6.27 11.06
C LEU A 14 -7.92 7.48 11.30
N PHE A 15 -7.78 8.51 10.48
CA PHE A 15 -8.68 9.65 10.44
C PHE A 15 -9.12 9.90 9.00
N ILE A 16 -10.43 9.94 8.79
CA ILE A 16 -11.02 10.29 7.49
C ILE A 16 -11.32 11.78 7.50
N PHE A 17 -10.76 12.51 6.53
CA PHE A 17 -10.94 13.97 6.44
C PHE A 17 -11.88 14.36 5.27
N PRO A 18 -12.58 15.50 5.39
CA PRO A 18 -13.49 15.98 4.34
C PRO A 18 -12.81 16.24 3.00
N ALA A 19 -13.48 15.96 1.89
CA ALA A 19 -12.86 15.98 0.56
C ALA A 19 -12.24 17.33 0.18
N GLU A 20 -12.80 18.42 0.70
CA GLU A 20 -12.46 19.80 0.41
C GLU A 20 -11.32 20.34 1.29
N LEU A 21 -10.90 19.57 2.31
CA LEU A 21 -9.88 20.03 3.25
C LEU A 21 -8.49 20.05 2.61
N TRP A 22 -8.14 19.00 1.87
CA TRP A 22 -6.85 18.85 1.19
C TRP A 22 -7.01 18.10 -0.14
N GLU A 23 -6.27 18.53 -1.17
CA GLU A 23 -6.28 17.93 -2.51
C GLU A 23 -5.61 16.55 -2.60
N ARG A 24 -5.00 16.07 -1.51
CA ARG A 24 -4.27 14.79 -1.50
C ARG A 24 -5.17 13.63 -1.07
N SER A 25 -4.86 12.44 -1.55
CA SER A 25 -5.59 11.20 -1.22
C SER A 25 -5.36 10.76 0.24
N GLY A 26 -4.14 10.94 0.76
CA GLY A 26 -3.81 10.64 2.14
C GLY A 26 -2.40 11.04 2.54
N PHE A 27 -2.07 10.85 3.81
CA PHE A 27 -0.72 10.95 4.37
C PHE A 27 -0.61 10.33 5.75
N TYR A 28 0.58 9.82 6.08
CA TYR A 28 0.98 9.48 7.43
C TYR A 28 1.55 10.70 8.17
N PHE A 29 1.08 10.93 9.40
CA PHE A 29 1.61 11.93 10.32
C PHE A 29 2.33 11.25 11.50
N PRO A 30 3.67 11.20 11.50
CA PRO A 30 4.45 10.42 12.46
C PRO A 30 4.23 10.82 13.93
N ASP A 31 4.12 12.11 14.23
CA ASP A 31 4.01 12.62 15.60
C ASP A 31 2.75 12.13 16.31
N LEU A 32 1.66 11.91 15.57
CA LEU A 32 0.40 11.36 16.10
C LEU A 32 0.22 9.87 15.83
N ARG A 33 1.17 9.23 15.13
CA ARG A 33 1.02 7.87 14.58
C ARG A 33 -0.35 7.68 13.92
N ARG A 34 -0.68 8.58 13.00
CA ARG A 34 -2.00 8.66 12.40
C ARG A 34 -1.92 8.75 10.89
N ILE A 35 -2.71 7.93 10.22
CA ILE A 35 -2.95 8.04 8.78
C ILE A 35 -4.20 8.88 8.58
N TYR A 36 -4.09 9.86 7.70
CA TYR A 36 -5.16 10.73 7.25
C TYR A 36 -5.54 10.30 5.83
N VAL A 37 -6.82 10.07 5.58
CA VAL A 37 -7.30 9.66 4.25
C VAL A 37 -8.52 10.46 3.84
N ASN A 38 -8.56 10.84 2.57
CA ASN A 38 -9.64 11.63 2.00
C ASN A 38 -10.94 10.79 1.92
N GLU A 39 -12.07 11.37 2.36
CA GLU A 39 -13.36 10.68 2.36
C GLU A 39 -13.91 10.37 0.96
N SER A 40 -13.52 11.16 -0.05
CA SER A 40 -13.96 11.00 -1.44
C SER A 40 -13.47 9.72 -2.12
N LEU A 41 -12.43 9.09 -1.56
CA LEU A 41 -11.88 7.86 -2.13
C LEU A 41 -12.87 6.71 -2.00
N SER A 42 -12.99 5.93 -3.07
CA SER A 42 -13.66 4.64 -3.04
C SER A 42 -12.99 3.71 -2.01
N LYS A 43 -13.68 2.62 -1.67
CA LYS A 43 -13.15 1.64 -0.72
C LYS A 43 -11.77 1.13 -1.16
N GLN A 44 -11.62 0.75 -2.42
CA GLN A 44 -10.36 0.17 -2.93
C GLN A 44 -9.23 1.20 -2.99
N GLU A 45 -9.50 2.44 -3.43
CA GLU A 45 -8.52 3.52 -3.42
C GLU A 45 -8.07 3.85 -1.99
N ARG A 46 -9.01 3.90 -1.06
CA ARG A 46 -8.73 4.11 0.37
C ARG A 46 -7.85 3.00 0.93
N GLU A 47 -8.13 1.75 0.59
CA GLU A 47 -7.33 0.61 1.01
C GLU A 47 -5.88 0.72 0.50
N LYS A 48 -5.69 1.05 -0.79
CA LYS A 48 -4.36 1.29 -1.38
C LYS A 48 -3.61 2.41 -0.67
N VAL A 49 -4.26 3.55 -0.47
CA VAL A 49 -3.65 4.71 0.21
C VAL A 49 -3.22 4.34 1.62
N ILE A 50 -4.08 3.69 2.40
CA ILE A 50 -3.72 3.28 3.77
C ILE A 50 -2.49 2.38 3.77
N LEU A 51 -2.44 1.38 2.89
CA LEU A 51 -1.29 0.48 2.80
C LEU A 51 0.00 1.22 2.41
N HIS A 52 -0.07 2.11 1.42
CA HIS A 52 1.07 2.94 1.03
C HIS A 52 1.58 3.78 2.22
N GLU A 53 0.67 4.43 2.94
CA GLU A 53 1.03 5.23 4.12
C GLU A 53 1.59 4.39 5.29
N ILE A 54 1.13 3.14 5.47
CA ILE A 54 1.75 2.19 6.39
C ILE A 54 3.19 1.89 5.96
N GLY A 55 3.45 1.76 4.65
CA GLY A 55 4.78 1.58 4.10
C GLY A 55 5.78 2.69 4.46
N HIS A 56 5.30 3.87 4.86
CA HIS A 56 6.14 4.99 5.30
C HIS A 56 6.52 4.99 6.79
N ILE A 57 5.95 4.13 7.62
CA ILE A 57 6.03 4.27 9.09
C ILE A 57 7.45 4.15 9.65
N ASN A 58 8.34 3.48 8.92
CA ASN A 58 9.74 3.23 9.30
C ASN A 58 10.71 4.17 8.58
N HIS A 59 10.21 5.11 7.78
CA HIS A 59 11.05 6.12 7.13
C HIS A 59 11.35 7.27 8.08
N ASP A 60 12.57 7.80 8.00
CA ASP A 60 12.96 8.98 8.76
C ASP A 60 12.55 10.25 7.98
N PRO A 61 11.62 11.07 8.51
CA PRO A 61 11.16 12.29 7.84
C PRO A 61 12.30 13.28 7.52
N LYS A 62 13.40 13.26 8.31
CA LYS A 62 14.56 14.13 8.08
C LYS A 62 15.27 13.84 6.76
N HIS A 63 15.20 12.59 6.29
CA HIS A 63 15.83 12.17 5.05
C HIS A 63 14.89 12.19 3.85
N TYR A 64 13.61 12.50 4.05
CA TYR A 64 12.58 12.39 3.02
C TYR A 64 12.91 13.18 1.75
N LYS A 65 13.40 14.43 1.88
CA LYS A 65 13.83 15.24 0.72
C LYS A 65 14.94 14.60 -0.11
N ARG A 66 15.86 13.86 0.52
CA ARG A 66 17.00 13.22 -0.14
C ARG A 66 16.67 11.83 -0.66
N LEU A 67 15.79 11.11 0.03
CA LEU A 67 15.46 9.71 -0.24
C LEU A 67 14.05 9.53 -0.82
N LEU A 68 13.40 10.60 -1.27
CA LEU A 68 12.01 10.61 -1.73
C LEU A 68 11.68 9.40 -2.61
N LEU A 69 12.34 9.28 -3.77
CA LEU A 69 12.08 8.18 -4.71
C LEU A 69 12.26 6.79 -4.07
N LYS A 70 13.24 6.64 -3.18
CA LYS A 70 13.47 5.38 -2.48
C LYS A 70 12.31 5.08 -1.51
N TYR A 71 11.86 6.08 -0.75
CA TYR A 71 10.79 5.94 0.23
C TYR A 71 9.43 5.69 -0.42
N GLU A 72 9.12 6.38 -1.53
CA GLU A 72 7.91 6.10 -2.33
C GLU A 72 7.95 4.67 -2.88
N ASN A 73 9.07 4.25 -3.50
CA ASN A 73 9.20 2.89 -4.02
C ASN A 73 9.11 1.81 -2.91
N GLN A 74 9.55 2.12 -1.69
CA GLN A 74 9.42 1.20 -0.55
C GLN A 74 7.98 1.11 -0.06
N ALA A 75 7.26 2.23 -0.03
CA ALA A 75 5.85 2.28 0.34
C ALA A 75 4.96 1.58 -0.69
N ASP A 76 5.17 1.85 -1.98
CA ASP A 76 4.47 1.15 -3.07
C ASP A 76 4.72 -0.36 -3.04
N ARG A 77 5.95 -0.76 -2.73
CA ARG A 77 6.31 -2.19 -2.63
C ARG A 77 5.61 -2.86 -1.46
N PHE A 78 5.52 -2.18 -0.32
CA PHE A 78 4.73 -2.66 0.83
C PHE A 78 3.26 -2.79 0.46
N MET A 79 2.67 -1.77 -0.16
CA MET A 79 1.28 -1.80 -0.65
C MET A 79 1.04 -2.99 -1.59
N ILE A 80 1.88 -3.16 -2.61
CA ILE A 80 1.74 -4.26 -3.58
C ILE A 80 1.84 -5.62 -2.89
N ARG A 81 2.78 -5.79 -1.95
CA ARG A 81 2.94 -7.04 -1.22
C ARG A 81 1.67 -7.41 -0.44
N GLU A 82 1.09 -6.47 0.30
CA GLU A 82 -0.12 -6.73 1.10
C GLU A 82 -1.34 -7.01 0.21
N LEU A 83 -1.49 -6.28 -0.89
CA LEU A 83 -2.52 -6.56 -1.90
C LEU A 83 -2.36 -7.94 -2.53
N LEU A 84 -1.14 -8.35 -2.86
CA LEU A 84 -0.85 -9.69 -3.39
C LEU A 84 -1.19 -10.78 -2.37
N VAL A 85 -0.77 -10.63 -1.12
CA VAL A 85 -1.06 -11.59 -0.05
C VAL A 85 -2.57 -11.77 0.11
N ASP A 86 -3.36 -10.70 -0.04
CA ASP A 86 -4.80 -10.81 0.02
C ASP A 86 -5.42 -11.46 -1.22
N TYR A 87 -5.00 -11.02 -2.40
CA TYR A 87 -5.46 -11.55 -3.68
C TYR A 87 -5.28 -13.07 -3.78
N LEU A 88 -4.12 -13.56 -3.33
CA LEU A 88 -3.77 -14.98 -3.33
C LEU A 88 -4.51 -15.83 -2.29
N LYS A 89 -5.33 -15.24 -1.41
CA LYS A 89 -6.23 -16.02 -0.53
C LYS A 89 -7.37 -16.68 -1.30
N SER A 90 -7.76 -16.08 -2.43
CA SER A 90 -8.85 -16.53 -3.29
C SER A 90 -8.39 -16.94 -4.69
N THR A 91 -7.10 -16.82 -4.99
CA THR A 91 -6.53 -17.14 -6.31
C THR A 91 -5.38 -18.11 -6.14
N ASP A 92 -5.43 -19.23 -6.88
CA ASP A 92 -4.34 -20.19 -6.90
C ASP A 92 -3.06 -19.53 -7.42
N ILE A 93 -1.94 -19.86 -6.80
CA ILE A 93 -0.62 -19.32 -7.15
C ILE A 93 -0.22 -19.66 -8.59
N TYR A 94 -0.69 -20.77 -9.13
CA TYR A 94 -0.44 -21.19 -10.52
C TYR A 94 -1.33 -20.46 -11.53
N ASP A 95 -2.48 -19.93 -11.09
CA ASP A 95 -3.41 -19.14 -11.92
C ASP A 95 -3.12 -17.63 -11.87
N PHE A 96 -2.14 -17.21 -11.06
CA PHE A 96 -1.81 -15.81 -10.90
C PHE A 96 -1.39 -15.16 -12.23
N ASN A 97 -2.06 -14.05 -12.56
CA ASN A 97 -1.76 -13.23 -13.72
C ASN A 97 -1.53 -11.78 -13.27
N TRP A 98 -0.28 -11.31 -13.37
CA TRP A 98 0.11 -9.99 -12.87
C TRP A 98 -0.62 -8.84 -13.58
N VAL A 99 -0.98 -8.99 -14.86
CA VAL A 99 -1.71 -7.96 -15.63
C VAL A 99 -3.13 -7.82 -15.10
N ARG A 100 -3.81 -8.95 -14.81
CA ARG A 100 -5.14 -8.93 -14.19
C ARG A 100 -5.10 -8.31 -12.80
N PHE A 101 -4.11 -8.67 -12.00
CA PHE A 101 -3.88 -8.06 -10.69
C PHE A 101 -3.66 -6.53 -10.80
N ALA A 102 -2.78 -6.09 -11.70
CA ALA A 102 -2.52 -4.67 -11.91
C ALA A 102 -3.78 -3.91 -12.35
N ALA A 103 -4.59 -4.49 -13.26
CA ALA A 103 -5.84 -3.91 -13.70
C ALA A 103 -6.89 -3.84 -12.59
N GLU A 104 -7.02 -4.89 -11.78
CA GLU A 104 -7.99 -4.95 -10.67
C GLU A 104 -7.72 -3.86 -9.64
N TYR A 105 -6.45 -3.65 -9.27
CA TYR A 105 -6.05 -2.65 -8.28
C TYR A 105 -5.67 -1.29 -8.88
N ASP A 106 -5.92 -1.04 -10.17
CA ASP A 106 -5.54 0.20 -10.85
C ASP A 106 -4.08 0.60 -10.57
N ILE A 107 -3.16 -0.34 -10.81
CA ILE A 107 -1.71 -0.15 -10.69
C ILE A 107 -1.15 -0.01 -12.10
N SER A 108 -0.43 1.07 -12.37
CA SER A 108 0.19 1.26 -13.69
C SER A 108 1.15 0.13 -14.00
N THR A 109 1.00 -0.47 -15.17
CA THR A 109 1.90 -1.53 -15.65
C THR A 109 3.32 -1.00 -15.92
N THR A 110 3.50 0.31 -16.14
CA THR A 110 4.82 0.90 -16.43
C THR A 110 5.78 0.90 -15.25
N TRP A 111 5.30 1.16 -14.04
CA TRP A 111 6.12 1.13 -12.82
C TRP A 111 5.86 -0.10 -11.96
N GLY A 112 4.64 -0.64 -12.00
CA GLY A 112 4.20 -1.73 -11.13
C GLY A 112 4.69 -3.11 -11.55
N GLU A 113 4.95 -3.35 -12.85
CA GLU A 113 5.27 -4.69 -13.37
C GLU A 113 6.41 -5.36 -12.59
N ALA A 114 7.58 -4.72 -12.53
CA ALA A 114 8.74 -5.29 -11.86
C ALA A 114 8.47 -5.53 -10.37
N MET A 115 7.78 -4.60 -9.71
CA MET A 115 7.50 -4.66 -8.28
C MET A 115 6.51 -5.79 -7.93
N ILE A 116 5.45 -5.96 -8.74
CA ILE A 116 4.47 -7.04 -8.61
C ILE A 116 5.15 -8.39 -8.82
N GLN A 117 5.93 -8.55 -9.90
CA GLN A 117 6.60 -9.82 -10.19
C GLN A 117 7.63 -10.18 -9.11
N ASP A 118 8.40 -9.20 -8.62
CA ASP A 118 9.36 -9.40 -7.53
C ASP A 118 8.69 -9.86 -6.24
N GLU A 119 7.64 -9.16 -5.78
CA GLU A 119 6.94 -9.51 -4.54
C GLU A 119 6.21 -10.85 -4.67
N PHE A 120 5.61 -11.13 -5.83
CA PHE A 120 5.01 -12.43 -6.10
C PHE A 120 6.02 -13.57 -5.97
N ARG A 121 7.21 -13.46 -6.61
CA ARG A 121 8.28 -14.47 -6.48
C ARG A 121 8.72 -14.69 -5.02
N LYS A 122 8.83 -13.63 -4.23
CA LYS A 122 9.16 -13.75 -2.79
C LYS A 122 8.08 -14.50 -2.01
N ILE A 123 6.81 -14.24 -2.31
CA ILE A 123 5.68 -14.96 -1.69
C ILE A 123 5.73 -16.44 -2.09
N GLN A 124 5.93 -16.76 -3.38
CA GLN A 124 6.06 -18.16 -3.84
C GLN A 124 7.14 -18.92 -3.08
N GLN A 125 8.30 -18.31 -2.84
CA GLN A 125 9.43 -18.92 -2.10
C GLN A 125 9.16 -19.12 -0.61
N THR A 126 8.14 -18.47 -0.05
CA THR A 126 7.79 -18.61 1.38
C THR A 126 6.74 -19.72 1.58
N VAL A 127 6.05 -20.14 0.52
CA VAL A 127 4.95 -21.13 0.54
C VAL A 127 5.45 -22.53 0.14
N ILE A 128 6.62 -22.64 -0.48
CA ILE A 128 7.32 -23.89 -0.83
C ILE A 128 8.41 -24.15 0.22
#